data_AF-A0A4S3MQC0-F1
#
_entry.id   AF-A0A4S3MQC0-F1
#
_cell.length_a   1.000
_cell.length_b   1.000
_cell.length_c   1.000
_cell.angle_alpha   90.00
_cell.angle_beta   90.00
_cell.angle_gamma   90.00
#
_symmetry.space_group_name_H-M   'P 1'
#
loop_
_entity.id
_entity.type
_entity.pdbx_description
1 polymer ?
#
loop_
_entity_poly.entity_id
_entity_poly.type
_entity_poly.pdbx_seq_one_letter_code
_entity_poly.pdbx_strand_id
1 'polypeptide(L)'
;MSQKRQPFVPISDEQKRSMIVSMIAVAEDYEASEELLAGKVDPRHGRAANLLGLLAFEIRLKCAVLVDTGQRPVSHSYDKLLYLLSESARLRIVELATDRSAGHVDFSRFEEILRRLSRAFTLGRYDYELNDQRQPHEAREAGSVWIANGGDPFEADVAFFPMEREALNFGLATWLQENTDTLLA
;
A
#
# COMPACT_ATOMS: atom_id res chain seq x y z
N MET A 1 -5.66 -23.22 -23.55
CA MET A 1 -5.77 -23.49 -22.10
C MET A 1 -4.63 -22.76 -21.40
N SER A 2 -4.91 -21.63 -20.75
CA SER A 2 -3.90 -20.88 -19.99
C SER A 2 -3.66 -21.63 -18.67
N GLN A 3 -2.43 -22.10 -18.43
CA GLN A 3 -2.04 -22.60 -17.11
C GLN A 3 -2.26 -21.48 -16.11
N LYS A 4 -3.25 -21.61 -15.22
CA LYS A 4 -3.43 -20.69 -14.10
C LYS A 4 -2.14 -20.73 -13.28
N ARG A 5 -1.34 -19.66 -13.35
CA ARG A 5 -0.15 -19.50 -12.49
C ARG A 5 -0.62 -19.65 -11.04
N GLN A 6 0.03 -20.53 -10.28
CA GLN A 6 -0.27 -20.65 -8.86
C GLN A 6 0.05 -19.31 -8.18
N PRO A 7 -0.80 -18.81 -7.27
CA PRO A 7 -0.62 -17.51 -6.65
C PRO A 7 0.52 -17.45 -5.63
N PHE A 8 1.19 -18.59 -5.39
CA PHE A 8 2.18 -18.77 -4.34
C PHE A 8 3.46 -19.44 -4.81
N VAL A 9 4.55 -19.17 -4.08
CA VAL A 9 5.83 -19.86 -4.24
C VAL A 9 6.08 -20.73 -3.00
N PRO A 10 6.38 -22.05 -3.15
CA PRO A 10 6.78 -22.90 -2.03
C PRO A 10 8.08 -22.41 -1.39
N ILE A 11 8.14 -22.40 -0.05
CA ILE A 11 9.33 -22.03 0.73
C ILE A 11 9.47 -22.94 1.96
N SER A 12 10.69 -23.14 2.46
CA SER A 12 10.92 -23.86 3.72
C SER A 12 10.61 -22.98 4.94
N ASP A 13 10.46 -23.59 6.12
CA ASP A 13 10.22 -22.86 7.38
C ASP A 13 11.36 -21.89 7.73
N GLU A 14 12.60 -22.29 7.48
CA GLU A 14 13.78 -21.43 7.67
C GLU A 14 13.75 -20.23 6.72
N GLN A 15 13.46 -20.47 5.44
CA GLN A 15 13.30 -19.40 4.44
C GLN A 15 12.15 -18.47 4.82
N LYS A 16 11.04 -19.02 5.32
CA LYS A 16 9.89 -18.24 5.79
C LYS A 16 10.29 -17.29 6.92
N ARG A 17 10.95 -17.78 7.97
CA ARG A 17 11.39 -16.94 9.11
C ARG A 17 12.34 -15.83 8.66
N SER A 18 13.37 -16.19 7.88
CA SER A 18 14.33 -15.22 7.34
C SER A 18 13.66 -14.15 6.46
N MET A 19 12.70 -14.56 5.63
CA MET A 19 11.92 -13.64 4.79
C MET A 19 11.05 -12.70 5.62
N ILE A 20 10.34 -13.20 6.63
CA ILE A 20 9.47 -12.37 7.49
C ILE A 20 10.28 -11.24 8.13
N VAL A 21 11.42 -11.57 8.76
CA VAL A 21 12.31 -10.58 9.39
C VAL A 21 12.79 -9.56 8.35
N SER A 22 13.23 -10.03 7.17
CA SER A 22 13.71 -9.14 6.11
C SER A 22 12.62 -8.23 5.57
N MET A 23 11.40 -8.74 5.40
CA MET A 23 10.26 -7.98 4.89
C MET A 23 9.82 -6.90 5.89
N ILE A 24 9.82 -7.20 7.19
CA ILE A 24 9.51 -6.22 8.24
C ILE A 24 10.55 -5.08 8.21
N ALA A 25 11.84 -5.41 8.25
CA ALA A 25 12.91 -4.42 8.24
C ALA A 25 12.88 -3.53 6.98
N VAL A 26 12.69 -4.12 5.79
CA VAL A 26 12.60 -3.35 4.54
C VAL A 26 11.37 -2.44 4.52
N ALA A 27 10.23 -2.88 5.06
CA ALA A 27 9.05 -2.02 5.14
C ALA A 27 9.26 -0.83 6.09
N GLU A 28 9.93 -1.05 7.23
CA GLU A 28 10.30 0.00 8.19
C GLU A 28 11.27 1.01 7.57
N ASP A 29 12.28 0.54 6.82
CA ASP A 29 13.22 1.42 6.12
C ASP A 29 12.50 2.32 5.09
N TYR A 30 11.51 1.77 4.37
CA TYR A 30 10.73 2.55 3.41
C TYR A 30 9.80 3.56 4.08
N GLU A 31 9.18 3.20 5.20
CA GLU A 31 8.34 4.12 5.98
C GLU A 31 9.17 5.26 6.59
N ALA A 32 10.34 4.97 7.16
CA ALA A 32 11.26 5.98 7.65
C ALA A 32 11.74 6.90 6.51
N SER A 33 12.02 6.34 5.34
CA SER A 33 12.42 7.11 4.16
C SER A 33 11.30 7.99 3.61
N GLU A 34 10.05 7.49 3.66
CA GLU A 34 8.86 8.29 3.36
C GLU A 34 8.77 9.49 4.30
N GLU A 35 8.86 9.28 5.62
CA GLU A 35 8.76 10.35 6.62
C GLU A 35 9.84 11.42 6.40
N LEU A 36 11.08 10.98 6.15
CA LEU A 36 12.21 11.88 5.86
C LEU A 36 11.98 12.74 4.62
N LEU A 37 11.36 12.19 3.57
CA LEU A 37 11.04 12.93 2.35
C LEU A 37 9.80 13.82 2.51
N ALA A 38 8.76 13.34 3.19
CA ALA A 38 7.55 14.10 3.48
C ALA A 38 7.84 15.33 4.37
N GLY A 39 8.81 15.22 5.28
CA GLY A 39 9.30 16.33 6.09
C GLY A 39 10.09 17.39 5.31
N LYS A 40 10.47 17.13 4.05
CA LYS A 40 11.04 18.17 3.18
C LYS A 40 9.89 19.05 2.67
N VAL A 41 9.91 20.34 3.00
CA VAL A 41 8.93 21.37 2.56
C VAL A 41 8.97 21.62 1.03
N ASP A 42 9.67 20.78 0.28
CA ASP A 42 9.75 20.88 -1.17
C ASP A 42 8.72 19.95 -1.84
N PRO A 43 7.68 20.51 -2.47
CA PRO A 43 6.58 19.74 -3.05
C PRO A 43 7.03 18.78 -4.18
N ARG A 44 8.25 18.96 -4.73
CA ARG A 44 8.83 18.05 -5.72
C ARG A 44 9.06 16.63 -5.18
N HIS A 45 9.21 16.48 -3.87
CA HIS A 45 9.46 15.18 -3.24
C HIS A 45 8.18 14.48 -2.76
N GLY A 46 7.04 15.16 -2.73
CA GLY A 46 5.79 14.62 -2.19
C GLY A 46 5.38 13.32 -2.90
N ARG A 47 5.57 13.22 -4.22
CA ARG A 47 5.27 11.98 -4.96
C ARG A 47 6.21 10.83 -4.60
N ALA A 48 7.51 11.12 -4.46
CA ALA A 48 8.49 10.11 -4.08
C ALA A 48 8.20 9.56 -2.68
N ALA A 49 7.85 10.43 -1.73
CA ALA A 49 7.43 10.03 -0.39
C ALA A 49 6.24 9.05 -0.43
N ASN A 50 5.17 9.40 -1.16
CA ASN A 50 3.99 8.53 -1.29
C ASN A 50 4.32 7.17 -1.95
N LEU A 51 5.25 7.13 -2.91
CA LEU A 51 5.67 5.87 -3.55
C LEU A 51 6.43 4.97 -2.58
N LEU A 52 7.30 5.52 -1.73
CA LEU A 52 7.97 4.77 -0.67
C LEU A 52 6.94 4.25 0.34
N GLY A 53 5.97 5.08 0.68
CA GLY A 53 4.85 4.69 1.52
C GLY A 53 4.02 3.53 0.96
N LEU A 54 3.80 3.50 -0.35
CA LEU A 54 3.14 2.40 -1.04
C LEU A 54 4.00 1.12 -1.05
N LEU A 55 5.32 1.24 -1.16
CA LEU A 55 6.24 0.10 -1.04
C LEU A 55 6.20 -0.52 0.35
N ALA A 56 6.27 0.30 1.41
CA ALA A 56 6.12 -0.15 2.79
C ALA A 56 4.80 -0.93 2.97
N PHE A 57 3.70 -0.33 2.50
CA PHE A 57 2.37 -0.95 2.54
C PHE A 57 2.32 -2.30 1.80
N GLU A 58 2.81 -2.36 0.55
CA GLU A 58 2.81 -3.60 -0.24
C GLU A 58 3.62 -4.71 0.45
N ILE A 59 4.79 -4.38 0.99
CA ILE A 59 5.66 -5.35 1.63
C ILE A 59 5.01 -5.87 2.91
N ARG A 60 4.43 -5.01 3.75
CA ARG A 60 3.68 -5.46 4.94
C ARG A 60 2.48 -6.31 4.59
N LEU A 61 1.73 -5.95 3.55
CA LEU A 61 0.59 -6.75 3.10
C LEU A 61 1.03 -8.14 2.61
N LYS A 62 2.13 -8.23 1.86
CA LYS A 62 2.71 -9.53 1.46
C LYS A 62 3.24 -10.31 2.66
N CYS A 63 3.84 -9.64 3.63
CA CYS A 63 4.33 -10.26 4.86
C CYS A 63 3.15 -10.84 5.66
N ALA A 64 2.06 -10.09 5.78
CA ALA A 64 0.85 -10.54 6.46
C ALA A 64 0.26 -11.80 5.80
N VAL A 65 0.19 -11.83 4.46
CA VAL A 65 -0.24 -13.03 3.72
C VAL A 65 0.68 -14.22 4.02
N LEU A 66 2.00 -14.00 4.04
CA LEU A 66 2.97 -15.05 4.34
C LEU A 66 2.83 -15.58 5.78
N VAL A 67 2.60 -14.70 6.76
CA VAL A 67 2.40 -15.07 8.17
C VAL A 67 1.11 -15.87 8.33
N ASP A 68 -0.01 -15.34 7.82
CA ASP A 68 -1.35 -15.91 7.94
C ASP A 68 -1.50 -17.25 7.20
N THR A 69 -0.99 -17.34 5.97
CA THR A 69 -1.21 -18.53 5.12
C THR A 69 -0.03 -19.50 5.07
N GLY A 70 1.16 -19.05 5.48
CA GLY A 70 2.41 -19.77 5.26
C GLY A 70 2.91 -19.76 3.81
N GLN A 71 2.21 -19.06 2.89
CA GLN A 71 2.53 -19.07 1.47
C GLN A 71 2.96 -17.69 0.98
N ARG A 72 4.04 -17.64 0.20
CA ARG A 72 4.56 -16.37 -0.34
C ARG A 72 3.73 -15.91 -1.54
N PRO A 73 3.04 -14.76 -1.49
CA PRO A 73 2.29 -14.25 -2.62
C PRO A 73 3.19 -13.66 -3.71
N VAL A 74 2.76 -13.75 -4.97
CA VAL A 74 3.45 -13.13 -6.13
C VAL A 74 2.72 -11.92 -6.72
N SER A 75 1.48 -11.64 -6.28
CA SER A 75 0.69 -10.52 -6.77
C SER A 75 1.26 -9.18 -6.29
N HIS A 76 1.08 -8.14 -7.09
CA HIS A 76 1.29 -6.73 -6.71
C HIS A 76 -0.03 -5.96 -6.59
N SER A 77 -1.17 -6.60 -6.87
CA SER A 77 -2.48 -5.95 -6.72
C SER A 77 -2.97 -6.11 -5.28
N TYR A 78 -3.23 -4.98 -4.64
CA TYR A 78 -3.45 -4.90 -3.19
C TYR A 78 -4.79 -5.49 -2.77
N ASP A 79 -5.82 -5.29 -3.59
CA ASP A 79 -7.11 -5.94 -3.44
C ASP A 79 -6.97 -7.47 -3.48
N LYS A 80 -6.23 -8.03 -4.45
CA LYS A 80 -6.00 -9.48 -4.52
C LYS A 80 -5.19 -9.99 -3.35
N LEU A 81 -4.14 -9.28 -2.94
CA LEU A 81 -3.31 -9.65 -1.78
C LEU A 81 -4.14 -9.68 -0.50
N LEU A 82 -4.97 -8.66 -0.28
CA LEU A 82 -5.86 -8.61 0.87
C LEU A 82 -6.80 -9.83 0.89
N TYR A 83 -7.37 -10.20 -0.25
CA TYR A 83 -8.25 -11.37 -0.35
C TYR A 83 -7.55 -12.73 -0.21
N LEU A 84 -6.21 -12.78 -0.16
CA LEU A 84 -5.48 -13.99 0.23
C LEU A 84 -5.43 -14.19 1.75
N LEU A 85 -5.62 -13.14 2.55
CA LEU A 85 -5.68 -13.24 4.00
C LEU A 85 -6.99 -13.92 4.44
N SER A 86 -6.91 -14.64 5.56
CA SER A 86 -8.07 -15.13 6.30
C SER A 86 -9.01 -13.97 6.66
N GLU A 87 -10.30 -14.26 6.76
CA GLU A 87 -11.30 -13.23 7.12
C GLU A 87 -10.99 -12.60 8.47
N SER A 88 -10.57 -13.40 9.45
CA SER A 88 -10.13 -12.93 10.76
C SER A 88 -8.95 -11.96 10.68
N ALA A 89 -7.92 -12.26 9.89
CA ALA A 89 -6.78 -11.37 9.72
C ALA A 89 -7.18 -10.06 9.05
N ARG A 90 -7.98 -10.12 7.98
CA ARG A 90 -8.48 -8.91 7.30
C ARG A 90 -9.27 -8.02 8.25
N LEU A 91 -10.22 -8.58 9.00
CA LEU A 91 -11.06 -7.83 9.93
C LEU A 91 -10.21 -7.18 11.02
N ARG A 92 -9.26 -7.91 11.60
CA ARG A 92 -8.36 -7.39 12.65
C ARG A 92 -7.47 -6.25 12.13
N ILE A 93 -6.90 -6.38 10.93
CA ILE A 93 -6.08 -5.33 10.33
C ILE A 93 -6.90 -4.06 10.09
N VAL A 94 -8.12 -4.19 9.57
CA VAL A 94 -9.02 -3.05 9.31
C VAL A 94 -9.49 -2.41 10.61
N GLU A 95 -9.79 -3.19 11.64
CA GLU A 95 -10.11 -2.70 12.99
C GLU A 95 -8.95 -1.84 13.53
N LEU A 96 -7.73 -2.39 13.56
CA LEU A 96 -6.53 -1.66 14.02
C LEU A 96 -6.27 -0.37 13.22
N ALA A 97 -6.48 -0.42 11.91
CA ALA A 97 -6.35 0.75 11.05
C ALA A 97 -7.41 1.82 11.36
N THR A 98 -8.66 1.39 11.57
CA THR A 98 -9.79 2.28 11.89
C THR A 98 -9.58 2.95 13.25
N ASP A 99 -9.14 2.20 14.26
CA ASP A 99 -8.88 2.71 15.60
C ASP A 99 -7.78 3.78 15.61
N ARG A 100 -6.72 3.59 14.80
CA ARG A 100 -5.61 4.54 14.70
C ARG A 100 -6.01 5.91 14.16
N SER A 101 -6.99 5.93 13.26
CA SER A 101 -7.43 7.11 12.51
C SER A 101 -8.94 7.32 12.66
N ALA A 102 -9.47 7.05 13.86
CA ALA A 102 -10.91 7.10 14.14
C ALA A 102 -11.48 8.48 13.77
N GLY A 103 -12.50 8.49 12.89
CA GLY A 103 -13.15 9.71 12.41
C GLY A 103 -12.38 10.49 11.34
N HIS A 104 -11.21 10.01 10.92
CA HIS A 104 -10.36 10.67 9.92
C HIS A 104 -10.24 9.90 8.60
N VAL A 105 -10.62 8.63 8.60
CA VAL A 105 -10.57 7.76 7.43
C VAL A 105 -11.92 7.07 7.25
N ASP A 106 -12.39 6.99 6.00
CA ASP A 106 -13.58 6.23 5.65
C ASP A 106 -13.22 5.02 4.77
N PHE A 107 -13.32 3.82 5.36
CA PHE A 107 -13.13 2.57 4.66
C PHE A 107 -14.41 2.03 3.99
N SER A 108 -15.49 2.81 3.87
CA SER A 108 -16.72 2.39 3.16
C SER A 108 -16.46 1.95 1.71
N ARG A 109 -15.44 2.53 1.06
CA ARG A 109 -14.99 2.21 -0.30
C ARG A 109 -13.67 1.45 -0.34
N PHE A 110 -13.42 0.61 0.68
CA PHE A 110 -12.13 -0.03 0.90
C PHE A 110 -11.52 -0.72 -0.32
N GLU A 111 -12.27 -1.55 -1.05
CA GLU A 111 -11.73 -2.20 -2.24
C GLU A 111 -11.33 -1.21 -3.34
N GLU A 112 -12.09 -0.13 -3.50
CA GLU A 112 -11.77 0.89 -4.49
C GLU A 112 -10.51 1.64 -4.10
N ILE A 113 -10.33 1.97 -2.81
CA ILE A 113 -9.10 2.53 -2.27
C ILE A 113 -7.91 1.63 -2.62
N LEU A 114 -7.99 0.32 -2.36
CA LEU A 114 -6.89 -0.61 -2.67
C LEU A 114 -6.56 -0.66 -4.17
N ARG A 115 -7.58 -0.70 -5.03
CA ARG A 115 -7.37 -0.66 -6.49
C ARG A 115 -6.73 0.65 -6.93
N ARG A 116 -7.14 1.77 -6.35
CA ARG A 116 -6.57 3.10 -6.64
C ARG A 116 -5.13 3.20 -6.16
N LEU A 117 -4.80 2.71 -4.98
CA LEU A 117 -3.44 2.65 -4.46
C LEU A 117 -2.54 1.81 -5.38
N SER A 118 -2.99 0.63 -5.82
CA SER A 118 -2.23 -0.20 -6.79
C SER A 118 -2.00 0.54 -8.12
N ARG A 119 -3.02 1.27 -8.60
CA ARG A 119 -2.92 2.09 -9.80
C ARG A 119 -1.97 3.27 -9.60
N ALA A 120 -2.03 3.94 -8.45
CA ALA A 120 -1.17 5.06 -8.09
C ALA A 120 0.30 4.64 -7.99
N PHE A 121 0.60 3.44 -7.46
CA PHE A 121 1.95 2.90 -7.50
C PHE A 121 2.47 2.72 -8.93
N THR A 122 1.62 2.28 -9.85
CA THR A 122 2.03 2.02 -11.23
C THR A 122 2.21 3.32 -12.02
N LEU A 123 1.20 4.19 -12.00
CA LEU A 123 1.14 5.44 -12.77
C LEU A 123 1.95 6.57 -12.14
N GLY A 124 2.08 6.59 -10.82
CA GLY A 124 2.80 7.64 -10.09
C GLY A 124 4.31 7.63 -10.33
N ARG A 125 4.88 6.56 -10.89
CA ARG A 125 6.33 6.46 -11.14
C ARG A 125 6.81 7.40 -12.23
N TYR A 126 6.01 7.59 -13.27
CA TYR A 126 6.42 8.29 -14.49
C TYR A 126 5.36 9.30 -14.91
N ASP A 127 5.50 10.55 -14.44
CA ASP A 127 4.54 11.62 -14.74
C ASP A 127 4.37 11.87 -16.25
N TYR A 128 5.44 11.67 -17.02
CA TYR A 128 5.43 11.84 -18.46
C TYR A 128 4.63 10.74 -19.17
N GLU A 129 4.47 9.55 -18.58
CA GLU A 129 3.62 8.48 -19.13
C GLU A 129 2.16 8.74 -18.78
N LEU A 130 1.88 9.27 -17.60
CA LEU A 130 0.52 9.66 -17.18
C LEU A 130 -0.05 10.77 -18.06
N ASN A 131 0.82 11.67 -18.53
CA ASN A 131 0.45 12.85 -19.32
C ASN A 131 0.94 12.75 -20.77
N ASP A 132 1.11 11.54 -21.30
CA ASP A 132 1.63 11.31 -22.66
C ASP A 132 0.79 11.97 -23.76
N GLN A 133 -0.51 12.12 -23.53
CA GLN A 133 -1.46 12.80 -24.41
C GLN A 133 -1.67 14.29 -24.07
N ARG A 134 -1.00 14.84 -23.05
CA ARG A 134 -1.18 16.21 -22.57
C ARG A 134 0.12 17.01 -22.68
N GLN A 135 0.01 18.25 -23.12
CA GLN A 135 1.09 19.21 -22.94
C GLN A 135 1.24 19.56 -21.44
N PRO A 136 2.45 19.92 -20.97
CA PRO A 136 2.68 20.20 -19.54
C PRO A 136 1.77 21.29 -18.92
N HIS A 137 1.26 22.23 -19.72
CA HIS A 137 0.34 23.26 -19.24
C HIS A 137 -1.10 22.73 -19.09
N GLU A 138 -1.56 21.86 -19.99
CA GLU A 138 -2.90 21.24 -19.93
C GLU A 138 -3.04 20.36 -18.69
N ALA A 139 -1.99 19.61 -18.34
CA ALA A 139 -1.98 18.79 -17.13
C ALA A 139 -2.10 19.65 -15.85
N ARG A 140 -1.45 20.82 -15.81
CA ARG A 140 -1.56 21.77 -14.68
C ARG A 140 -2.93 22.42 -14.59
N GLU A 141 -3.50 22.79 -15.73
CA GLU A 141 -4.83 23.38 -15.80
C GLU A 141 -5.89 22.37 -15.35
N ALA A 142 -5.83 21.12 -15.83
CA ALA A 142 -6.71 20.04 -15.41
C ALA A 142 -6.66 19.83 -13.88
N GLY A 143 -5.46 19.80 -13.30
CA GLY A 143 -5.30 19.71 -11.84
C GLY A 143 -5.89 20.91 -11.09
N SER A 144 -5.74 22.12 -11.63
CA SER A 144 -6.29 23.34 -11.02
C SER A 144 -7.82 23.35 -11.06
N VAL A 145 -8.42 22.93 -12.17
CA VAL A 145 -9.87 22.77 -12.31
C VAL A 145 -10.41 21.71 -11.36
N TRP A 146 -9.73 20.58 -11.23
CA TRP A 146 -10.10 19.53 -10.28
C TRP A 146 -10.11 20.05 -8.82
N ILE A 147 -9.07 20.79 -8.42
CA ILE A 147 -9.02 21.43 -7.09
C ILE A 147 -10.18 22.43 -6.92
N ALA A 148 -10.44 23.26 -7.94
CA ALA A 148 -11.52 24.24 -7.91
C ALA A 148 -12.91 23.60 -7.78
N ASN A 149 -13.09 22.37 -8.28
CA ASN A 149 -14.31 21.58 -8.17
C ASN A 149 -14.41 20.74 -6.88
N GLY A 150 -13.52 20.96 -5.91
CA GLY A 150 -13.55 20.31 -4.60
C GLY A 150 -12.59 19.13 -4.45
N GLY A 151 -11.89 18.73 -5.52
CA GLY A 151 -10.76 17.82 -5.43
C GLY A 151 -11.10 16.41 -4.95
N ASP A 152 -12.20 15.80 -5.42
CA ASP A 152 -12.55 14.43 -5.04
C ASP A 152 -11.44 13.47 -5.47
N PRO A 153 -10.75 12.77 -4.53
CA PRO A 153 -9.70 11.81 -4.87
C PRO A 153 -10.21 10.63 -5.70
N PHE A 154 -11.51 10.33 -5.68
CA PHE A 154 -12.11 9.31 -6.53
C PHE A 154 -12.35 9.79 -7.98
N GLU A 155 -12.21 11.07 -8.29
CA GLU A 155 -12.22 11.57 -9.65
C GLU A 155 -10.80 11.75 -10.23
N ALA A 156 -9.78 11.71 -9.38
CA ALA A 156 -8.41 11.92 -9.79
C ALA A 156 -7.84 10.77 -10.67
N ASP A 157 -7.03 11.14 -11.66
CA ASP A 157 -6.27 10.21 -12.51
C ASP A 157 -5.33 9.32 -11.68
N VAL A 158 -4.74 9.91 -10.63
CA VAL A 158 -3.90 9.28 -9.62
C VAL A 158 -4.27 9.82 -8.24
N ALA A 159 -4.54 8.93 -7.30
CA ALA A 159 -4.83 9.27 -5.91
C ALA A 159 -4.08 8.34 -4.95
N PHE A 160 -3.35 8.94 -4.02
CA PHE A 160 -2.47 8.21 -3.08
C PHE A 160 -3.13 7.90 -1.74
N PHE A 161 -4.31 8.46 -1.44
CA PHE A 161 -5.08 8.23 -0.19
C PHE A 161 -4.16 8.12 1.04
N PRO A 162 -3.35 9.16 1.34
CA PRO A 162 -2.26 9.04 2.30
C PRO A 162 -2.74 8.62 3.69
N MET A 163 -3.88 9.15 4.14
CA MET A 163 -4.44 8.83 5.46
C MET A 163 -4.95 7.38 5.54
N GLU A 164 -5.67 6.92 4.52
CA GLU A 164 -6.14 5.54 4.40
C GLU A 164 -4.95 4.58 4.37
N ARG A 165 -3.94 4.90 3.55
CA ARG A 165 -2.72 4.10 3.40
C ARG A 165 -1.96 4.05 4.72
N GLU A 166 -1.75 5.16 5.41
CA GLU A 166 -1.08 5.22 6.72
C GLU A 166 -1.82 4.41 7.78
N ALA A 167 -3.14 4.55 7.86
CA ALA A 167 -3.97 3.77 8.76
C ALA A 167 -3.84 2.27 8.51
N LEU A 168 -3.91 1.84 7.24
CA LEU A 168 -3.74 0.43 6.87
C LEU A 168 -2.31 -0.06 7.12
N ASN A 169 -1.31 0.77 6.88
CA ASN A 169 0.10 0.45 7.13
C ASN A 169 0.34 0.21 8.62
N PHE A 170 -0.25 1.06 9.48
CA PHE A 170 -0.27 0.88 10.93
C PHE A 170 -0.97 -0.42 11.32
N GLY A 171 -2.19 -0.66 10.82
CA GLY A 171 -2.94 -1.88 11.14
C GLY A 171 -2.19 -3.17 10.75
N LEU A 172 -1.51 -3.16 9.60
CA LEU A 172 -0.64 -4.25 9.19
C LEU A 172 0.58 -4.42 10.09
N ALA A 173 1.25 -3.32 10.46
CA ALA A 173 2.43 -3.37 11.32
C ALA A 173 2.09 -3.93 12.71
N THR A 174 1.01 -3.45 13.33
CA THR A 174 0.53 -3.93 14.62
C THR A 174 0.11 -5.40 14.54
N TRP A 175 -0.67 -5.79 13.52
CA TRP A 175 -1.06 -7.19 13.35
C TRP A 175 0.15 -8.10 13.16
N LEU A 176 1.14 -7.67 12.37
CA LEU A 176 2.38 -8.44 12.18
C LEU A 176 3.11 -8.63 13.51
N GLN A 177 3.28 -7.57 14.29
CA GLN A 177 3.89 -7.66 15.63
C GLN A 177 3.17 -8.69 16.51
N GLU A 178 1.84 -8.61 16.62
CA GLU A 178 1.01 -9.55 17.38
C GLU A 178 1.18 -11.02 16.94
N ASN A 179 1.49 -11.25 15.66
CA ASN A 179 1.51 -12.59 15.04
C ASN A 179 2.91 -13.11 14.71
N THR A 180 3.97 -12.31 14.87
CA THR A 180 5.35 -12.74 14.64
C THR A 180 6.15 -12.93 15.92
N ASP A 181 5.77 -12.31 17.03
CA ASP A 181 6.48 -12.45 18.31
C ASP A 181 6.57 -13.92 18.77
N THR A 182 5.55 -14.72 18.45
CA THR A 182 5.53 -16.18 18.72
C THR A 182 6.25 -17.01 17.67
N LEU A 183 6.41 -16.50 16.44
CA LEU A 183 7.10 -17.18 15.34
C LEU A 183 8.61 -16.96 15.35
N LEU A 184 9.08 -15.92 16.05
CA LEU A 184 10.49 -15.52 16.10
C LEU A 184 11.15 -15.75 17.47
N ALA A 185 10.37 -16.12 18.49
CA ALA A 185 10.88 -16.69 19.75
C ALA A 185 11.44 -18.11 19.55
#